data_AF-A0A917B4G2-F1
#
_entry.id   AF-A0A917B4G2-F1
#
_cell.length_a   1.000
_cell.length_b   1.000
_cell.length_c   1.000
_cell.angle_alpha   90.00
_cell.angle_beta   90.00
_cell.angle_gamma   90.00
#
_symmetry.space_group_name_H-M   'P 1'
#
loop_
_entity.id
_entity.type
_entity.pdbx_description
1 polymer ?
#
loop_
_entity_poly.entity_id
_entity_poly.type
_entity_poly.pdbx_seq_one_letter_code
_entity_poly.pdbx_strand_id
1 'polypeptide(L)'
;MSGYLDSHSVSAEYVFWQRDEEEVRAYLVSTNKGMGAWFDQEWEEAEDHANEIFDPDYHGADLPAVLFEKSVGVYPSDYFWQLSSATIKDACTLYEVFLEQMANAVLIRSQARLANLSTEDSWSWSQCELFFRHYIEVEVRPEKIRAVLWIRNKLTHLRDQLRTDAGKAEFEAHMTTLDISGPPTPDETELGLIEHRAYIDSAMQLTQLQTLRVLDVIRDHIGVVALAAFSFDYGRSTTEYLTALRNRSPIRIPDFPSQKLITFVDPS
;
A
#
# COMPACT_ATOMS: atom_id res chain seq x y z
N MET A 1 -34.72 -12.60 -17.09
CA MET A 1 -34.21 -13.16 -15.83
C MET A 1 -32.67 -13.02 -15.69
N SER A 2 -32.04 -12.03 -16.34
CA SER A 2 -30.58 -11.83 -16.31
C SER A 2 -30.09 -10.85 -15.24
N GLY A 3 -30.98 -10.10 -14.58
CA GLY A 3 -30.59 -8.98 -13.71
C GLY A 3 -30.17 -9.33 -12.27
N TYR A 4 -30.19 -10.62 -11.89
CA TYR A 4 -29.85 -11.06 -10.53
C TYR A 4 -28.38 -11.49 -10.39
N LEU A 5 -27.67 -11.74 -11.50
CA LEU A 5 -26.24 -12.09 -11.48
C LEU A 5 -25.32 -10.87 -11.54
N ASP A 6 -25.84 -9.69 -11.90
CA ASP A 6 -25.07 -8.44 -12.00
C ASP A 6 -24.94 -7.67 -10.66
N SER A 7 -25.57 -8.12 -9.57
CA SER A 7 -25.58 -7.39 -8.29
C SER A 7 -24.50 -7.82 -7.29
N HIS A 8 -23.42 -8.45 -7.77
CA HIS A 8 -22.34 -8.95 -6.92
C HIS A 8 -20.96 -8.47 -7.36
N SER A 9 -20.86 -7.53 -8.31
CA SER A 9 -19.57 -7.06 -8.82
C SER A 9 -18.76 -6.34 -7.74
N VAL A 10 -19.36 -5.43 -6.97
CA VAL A 10 -18.69 -4.77 -5.83
C VAL A 10 -18.23 -5.77 -4.78
N SER A 11 -19.03 -6.82 -4.56
CA SER A 11 -18.66 -7.92 -3.65
C SER A 11 -17.44 -8.67 -4.16
N ALA A 12 -17.44 -8.98 -5.46
CA ALA A 12 -16.35 -9.70 -6.11
C ALA A 12 -15.06 -8.90 -6.12
N GLU A 13 -15.10 -7.61 -6.47
CA GLU A 13 -13.90 -6.75 -6.49
C GLU A 13 -13.27 -6.64 -5.10
N TYR A 14 -14.08 -6.53 -4.04
CA TYR A 14 -13.56 -6.52 -2.67
C TYR A 14 -12.90 -7.86 -2.28
N VAL A 15 -13.50 -8.99 -2.65
CA VAL A 15 -12.94 -10.32 -2.40
C VAL A 15 -11.64 -10.54 -3.16
N PHE A 16 -11.57 -10.11 -4.43
CA PHE A 16 -10.34 -10.20 -5.21
C PHE A 16 -9.24 -9.33 -4.63
N TRP A 17 -9.55 -8.08 -4.28
CA TRP A 17 -8.59 -7.20 -3.62
C TRP A 17 -8.10 -7.79 -2.29
N GLN A 18 -8.98 -8.37 -1.47
CA GLN A 18 -8.58 -8.95 -0.19
C GLN A 18 -7.59 -10.09 -0.39
N ARG A 19 -7.83 -10.99 -1.35
CA ARG A 19 -6.91 -12.07 -1.65
C ARG A 19 -5.54 -11.55 -2.10
N ASP A 20 -5.53 -10.59 -3.01
CA ASP A 20 -4.28 -10.05 -3.55
C ASP A 20 -3.51 -9.25 -2.47
N GLU A 21 -4.21 -8.60 -1.53
CA GLU A 21 -3.60 -7.94 -0.37
C GLU A 21 -3.06 -8.94 0.67
N GLU A 22 -3.74 -10.07 0.89
CA GLU A 22 -3.24 -11.17 1.72
C GLU A 22 -1.94 -11.76 1.14
N GLU A 23 -1.82 -11.85 -0.19
CA GLU A 23 -0.57 -12.26 -0.86
C GLU A 23 0.57 -11.26 -0.61
N VAL A 24 0.31 -9.94 -0.67
CA VAL A 24 1.31 -8.91 -0.36
C VAL A 24 1.77 -8.99 1.10
N ARG A 25 0.85 -9.26 2.03
CA ARG A 25 1.22 -9.51 3.44
C ARG A 25 2.04 -10.76 3.63
N ALA A 26 1.62 -11.86 2.99
CA ALA A 26 2.34 -13.11 3.04
C ALA A 26 3.76 -12.95 2.48
N TYR A 27 3.93 -12.17 1.42
CA TYR A 27 5.24 -11.80 0.88
C TYR A 27 6.10 -11.06 1.91
N LEU A 28 5.59 -10.00 2.55
CA LEU A 28 6.30 -9.26 3.60
C LEU A 28 6.73 -10.18 4.75
N VAL A 29 5.76 -10.91 5.33
CA VAL A 29 5.99 -11.73 6.53
C VAL A 29 6.93 -12.90 6.24
N SER A 30 6.71 -13.63 5.13
CA SER A 30 7.51 -14.81 4.81
C SER A 30 8.93 -14.43 4.41
N THR A 31 9.09 -13.36 3.63
CA THR A 31 10.41 -12.86 3.22
C THR A 31 11.17 -12.33 4.44
N ASN A 32 10.51 -11.57 5.32
CA ASN A 32 11.13 -11.10 6.56
C ASN A 32 11.61 -12.27 7.43
N LYS A 33 10.77 -13.30 7.64
CA LYS A 33 11.14 -14.46 8.46
C LYS A 33 12.33 -15.22 7.86
N GLY A 34 12.26 -15.54 6.58
CA GLY A 34 13.32 -16.31 5.89
C GLY A 34 14.65 -15.57 5.89
N MET A 35 14.64 -14.30 5.50
CA MET A 35 15.86 -13.50 5.42
C MET A 35 16.38 -13.09 6.79
N GLY A 36 15.49 -12.87 7.76
CA GLY A 36 15.88 -12.65 9.15
C GLY A 36 16.67 -13.82 9.72
N ALA A 37 16.15 -15.04 9.55
CA ALA A 37 16.83 -16.25 10.01
C ALA A 37 18.17 -16.46 9.29
N TRP A 38 18.25 -16.17 7.99
CA TRP A 38 19.51 -16.25 7.26
C TRP A 38 20.53 -15.20 7.75
N PHE A 39 20.12 -13.94 7.93
CA PHE A 39 21.02 -12.91 8.48
C PHE A 39 21.46 -13.23 9.92
N ASP A 40 20.59 -13.81 10.75
CA ASP A 40 20.95 -14.27 12.08
C ASP A 40 22.05 -15.33 12.03
N GLN A 41 21.92 -16.31 11.13
CA GLN A 41 22.90 -17.37 10.93
C GLN A 41 24.25 -16.81 10.44
N GLU A 42 24.22 -15.95 9.42
CA GLU A 42 25.44 -15.33 8.87
C GLU A 42 26.14 -14.45 9.91
N TRP A 43 25.39 -13.81 10.80
CA TRP A 43 25.95 -13.04 11.91
C TRP A 43 26.64 -13.96 12.93
N GLU A 44 25.99 -15.05 13.34
CA GLU A 44 26.58 -16.05 14.24
C GLU A 44 27.86 -16.67 13.67
N GLU A 45 27.86 -17.05 12.38
CA GLU A 45 29.04 -17.57 11.69
C GLU A 45 30.17 -16.53 11.61
N ALA A 46 29.82 -15.26 11.40
CA ALA A 46 30.80 -14.16 11.39
C ALA A 46 31.39 -13.89 12.78
N GLU A 47 30.58 -13.97 13.84
CA GLU A 47 31.06 -13.87 15.23
C GLU A 47 31.99 -15.02 15.60
N ASP A 48 31.62 -16.25 15.25
CA ASP A 48 32.45 -17.44 15.50
C ASP A 48 33.79 -17.34 14.76
N HIS A 49 33.76 -16.99 13.47
CA HIS A 49 34.99 -16.80 12.70
C HIS A 49 35.84 -15.65 13.25
N ALA A 50 35.22 -14.52 13.62
CA ALA A 50 35.94 -13.42 14.23
C ALA A 50 36.65 -13.86 15.52
N ASN A 51 35.99 -14.63 16.38
CA ASN A 51 36.56 -15.16 17.62
C ASN A 51 37.74 -16.12 17.36
N GLU A 52 37.70 -16.89 16.29
CA GLU A 52 38.79 -17.81 15.92
C GLU A 52 40.06 -17.09 15.43
N ILE A 53 39.90 -15.97 14.72
CA ILE A 53 41.02 -15.24 14.10
C ILE A 53 41.39 -13.95 14.82
N PHE A 54 40.68 -13.60 15.90
CA PHE A 54 40.85 -12.32 16.59
C PHE A 54 42.28 -12.16 17.10
N ASP A 55 42.88 -11.01 16.78
CA ASP A 55 44.20 -10.62 17.25
C ASP A 55 44.12 -9.13 17.61
N PRO A 56 44.28 -8.76 18.89
CA PRO A 56 44.12 -7.36 19.32
C PRO A 56 45.16 -6.42 18.69
N ASP A 57 46.28 -6.93 18.17
CA ASP A 57 47.30 -6.11 17.51
C ASP A 57 46.94 -5.79 16.05
N TYR A 58 46.05 -6.58 15.43
CA TYR A 58 45.69 -6.45 14.00
C TYR A 58 44.20 -6.20 13.73
N HIS A 59 43.32 -6.53 14.67
CA HIS A 59 41.88 -6.51 14.48
C HIS A 59 41.17 -5.55 15.45
N GLY A 60 40.20 -4.81 14.92
CA GLY A 60 39.29 -3.98 15.70
C GLY A 60 38.13 -4.77 16.30
N ALA A 61 37.39 -4.14 17.21
CA ALA A 61 36.19 -4.72 17.82
C ALA A 61 35.03 -4.92 16.82
N ASP A 62 35.14 -4.33 15.64
CA ASP A 62 34.20 -4.39 14.52
C ASP A 62 34.46 -5.57 13.56
N LEU A 63 35.47 -6.42 13.83
CA LEU A 63 35.81 -7.56 12.98
C LEU A 63 34.59 -8.46 12.64
N PRO A 64 33.68 -8.82 13.58
CA PRO A 64 32.48 -9.59 13.23
C PRO A 64 31.61 -8.88 12.18
N ALA A 65 31.41 -7.57 12.30
CA ALA A 65 30.62 -6.79 11.36
C ALA A 65 31.25 -6.75 9.96
N VAL A 66 32.58 -6.67 9.87
CA VAL A 66 33.33 -6.71 8.60
C VAL A 66 33.21 -8.08 7.94
N LEU A 67 33.32 -9.16 8.70
CA LEU A 67 33.17 -10.53 8.18
C LEU A 67 31.73 -10.78 7.71
N PHE A 68 30.75 -10.32 8.48
CA PHE A 68 29.33 -10.38 8.13
C PHE A 68 29.03 -9.62 6.83
N GLU A 69 29.46 -8.37 6.71
CA GLU A 69 29.23 -7.57 5.49
C GLU A 69 29.80 -8.26 4.24
N LYS A 70 30.95 -8.91 4.39
CA LYS A 70 31.58 -9.69 3.31
C LYS A 70 30.80 -10.95 2.93
N SER A 71 30.12 -11.60 3.88
CA SER A 71 29.36 -12.83 3.60
C SER A 71 28.02 -12.53 2.94
N VAL A 72 27.29 -11.53 3.45
CA VAL A 72 25.91 -11.28 3.04
C VAL A 72 25.77 -10.57 1.69
N GLY A 73 26.76 -9.76 1.29
CA GLY A 73 26.77 -9.03 0.01
C GLY A 73 25.69 -7.94 -0.16
N VAL A 74 24.68 -7.91 0.72
CA VAL A 74 23.69 -6.84 0.87
C VAL A 74 23.48 -6.56 2.34
N TYR A 75 23.61 -5.28 2.72
CA TYR A 75 23.46 -4.93 4.12
C TYR A 75 21.99 -5.09 4.56
N PRO A 76 21.70 -5.66 5.75
CA PRO A 76 20.33 -5.97 6.17
C PRO A 76 19.37 -4.78 6.14
N SER A 77 19.83 -3.59 6.55
CA SER A 77 18.98 -2.39 6.52
C SER A 77 18.60 -1.97 5.11
N ASP A 78 19.49 -2.14 4.12
CA ASP A 78 19.19 -1.89 2.71
C ASP A 78 18.19 -2.91 2.16
N TYR A 79 18.37 -4.17 2.52
CA TYR A 79 17.48 -5.25 2.11
C TYR A 79 16.05 -5.02 2.63
N PHE A 80 15.92 -4.80 3.94
CA PHE A 80 14.63 -4.62 4.59
C PHE A 80 13.95 -3.32 4.18
N TRP A 81 14.72 -2.26 3.91
CA TRP A 81 14.21 -1.06 3.26
C TRP A 81 13.58 -1.33 1.89
N GLN A 82 14.27 -2.09 1.03
CA GLN A 82 13.76 -2.45 -0.29
C GLN A 82 12.50 -3.30 -0.20
N LEU A 83 12.47 -4.27 0.73
CA LEU A 83 11.28 -5.08 1.01
C LEU A 83 10.09 -4.20 1.40
N SER A 84 10.29 -3.27 2.35
CA SER A 84 9.25 -2.34 2.78
C SER A 84 8.77 -1.42 1.65
N SER A 85 9.70 -0.89 0.85
CA SER A 85 9.37 -0.05 -0.31
C SER A 85 8.56 -0.79 -1.36
N ALA A 86 8.96 -2.01 -1.71
CA ALA A 86 8.25 -2.85 -2.67
C ALA A 86 6.84 -3.18 -2.16
N THR A 87 6.72 -3.61 -0.91
CA THR A 87 5.43 -3.96 -0.28
C THR A 87 4.46 -2.77 -0.28
N ILE A 88 4.90 -1.59 0.15
CA ILE A 88 4.05 -0.38 0.17
C ILE A 88 3.68 0.05 -1.24
N LYS A 89 4.61 -0.05 -2.20
CA LYS A 89 4.33 0.27 -3.59
C LYS A 89 3.24 -0.63 -4.16
N ASP A 90 3.34 -1.93 -3.95
CA ASP A 90 2.38 -2.91 -4.46
C ASP A 90 1.03 -2.73 -3.77
N ALA A 91 0.98 -2.51 -2.46
CA ALA A 91 -0.26 -2.20 -1.73
C ALA A 91 -0.94 -0.91 -2.24
N CYS A 92 -0.17 0.16 -2.51
CA CYS A 92 -0.71 1.38 -3.11
C CYS A 92 -1.25 1.14 -4.52
N THR A 93 -0.59 0.31 -5.31
CA THR A 93 -1.06 -0.03 -6.66
C THR A 93 -2.31 -0.91 -6.62
N LEU A 94 -2.41 -1.87 -5.69
CA LEU A 94 -3.65 -2.63 -5.45
C LEU A 94 -4.79 -1.70 -5.02
N TYR A 95 -4.50 -0.70 -4.19
CA TYR A 95 -5.47 0.34 -3.82
C TYR A 95 -5.98 1.11 -5.04
N GLU A 96 -5.07 1.59 -5.90
CA GLU A 96 -5.40 2.29 -7.16
C GLU A 96 -6.29 1.44 -8.07
N VAL A 97 -5.91 0.18 -8.30
CA VAL A 97 -6.65 -0.77 -9.16
C VAL A 97 -8.04 -1.06 -8.59
N PHE A 98 -8.16 -1.28 -7.28
CA PHE A 98 -9.45 -1.51 -6.64
C PHE A 98 -10.40 -0.33 -6.86
N LEU A 99 -9.92 0.91 -6.68
CA LEU A 99 -10.76 2.09 -6.89
C LEU A 99 -11.29 2.13 -8.33
N GLU A 100 -10.43 1.84 -9.32
CA GLU A 100 -10.80 1.78 -10.74
C GLU A 100 -11.86 0.72 -11.03
N GLN A 101 -11.65 -0.50 -10.59
CA GLN A 101 -12.59 -1.61 -10.76
C GLN A 101 -13.92 -1.30 -10.06
N MET A 102 -13.87 -0.75 -8.85
CA MET A 102 -15.03 -0.40 -8.05
C MET A 102 -15.89 0.68 -8.74
N ALA A 103 -15.25 1.72 -9.26
CA ALA A 103 -15.94 2.77 -9.98
C ALA A 103 -16.60 2.26 -11.26
N ASN A 104 -15.90 1.40 -12.00
CA ASN A 104 -16.46 0.77 -13.19
C ASN A 104 -17.66 -0.13 -12.84
N ALA A 105 -17.58 -0.91 -11.76
CA ALA A 105 -18.68 -1.75 -11.28
C ALA A 105 -19.93 -0.93 -10.96
N VAL A 106 -19.78 0.21 -10.27
CA VAL A 106 -20.90 1.14 -9.98
C VAL A 106 -21.48 1.75 -11.26
N LEU A 107 -20.63 2.15 -12.20
CA LEU A 107 -21.05 2.78 -13.47
C LEU A 107 -21.83 1.84 -14.39
N ILE A 108 -21.43 0.57 -14.50
CA ILE A 108 -22.06 -0.42 -15.39
C ILE A 108 -23.56 -0.53 -15.11
N ARG A 109 -23.97 -0.44 -13.85
CA ARG A 109 -25.40 -0.48 -13.43
C ARG A 109 -26.20 0.74 -13.89
N SER A 110 -25.51 1.83 -14.20
CA SER A 110 -26.08 3.05 -14.75
C SER A 110 -25.95 3.10 -16.28
N GLN A 111 -25.68 1.95 -16.92
CA GLN A 111 -25.41 1.84 -18.36
C GLN A 111 -24.24 2.74 -18.81
N ALA A 112 -23.26 2.90 -17.94
CA ALA A 112 -22.08 3.71 -18.16
C ALA A 112 -20.82 2.90 -17.84
N ARG A 113 -19.66 3.36 -18.30
CA ARG A 113 -18.36 2.75 -17.98
C ARG A 113 -17.27 3.81 -17.99
N LEU A 114 -16.15 3.52 -17.36
CA LEU A 114 -14.95 4.35 -17.53
C LEU A 114 -14.46 4.26 -18.99
N ALA A 115 -14.09 5.39 -19.58
CA ALA A 115 -13.73 5.47 -20.99
C ALA A 115 -12.37 4.83 -21.33
N ASN A 116 -11.44 4.84 -20.37
CA ASN A 116 -10.02 4.53 -20.57
C ASN A 116 -9.49 3.51 -19.55
N LEU A 117 -10.14 2.35 -19.39
CA LEU A 117 -9.69 1.29 -18.46
C LEU A 117 -8.37 0.59 -18.88
N SER A 118 -7.72 1.00 -19.98
CA SER A 118 -6.61 0.23 -20.55
C SER A 118 -5.64 1.00 -21.47
N THR A 119 -5.57 2.33 -21.38
CA THR A 119 -4.65 3.15 -22.21
C THR A 119 -3.68 3.95 -21.36
N GLU A 120 -2.63 4.53 -22.00
CA GLU A 120 -1.70 5.48 -21.37
C GLU A 120 -2.44 6.69 -20.71
N ASP A 121 -3.70 6.92 -21.08
CA ASP A 121 -4.63 7.88 -20.47
C ASP A 121 -5.38 7.30 -19.26
N SER A 122 -4.66 6.58 -18.40
CA SER A 122 -5.16 5.98 -17.15
C SER A 122 -5.87 7.00 -16.25
N TRP A 123 -6.72 6.49 -15.36
CA TRP A 123 -7.53 7.30 -14.47
C TRP A 123 -6.65 8.08 -13.48
N SER A 124 -6.54 9.40 -13.64
CA SER A 124 -5.73 10.21 -12.72
C SER A 124 -6.33 10.24 -11.30
N TRP A 125 -5.48 10.29 -10.28
CA TRP A 125 -5.89 10.39 -8.88
C TRP A 125 -6.92 11.49 -8.59
N SER A 126 -6.76 12.66 -9.20
CA SER A 126 -7.70 13.78 -9.03
C SER A 126 -9.08 13.46 -9.59
N GLN A 127 -9.15 12.77 -10.74
CA GLN A 127 -10.42 12.32 -11.31
C GLN A 127 -11.07 11.22 -10.45
N CYS A 128 -10.26 10.31 -9.90
CA CYS A 128 -10.72 9.28 -8.98
C CYS A 128 -11.35 9.90 -7.72
N GLU A 129 -10.66 10.85 -7.11
CA GLU A 129 -11.16 11.55 -5.92
C GLU A 129 -12.48 12.27 -6.19
N LEU A 130 -12.58 13.00 -7.30
CA LEU A 130 -13.82 13.67 -7.67
C LEU A 130 -14.96 12.67 -7.93
N PHE A 131 -14.68 11.56 -8.61
CA PHE A 131 -15.70 10.55 -8.86
C PHE A 131 -16.27 9.98 -7.56
N PHE A 132 -15.42 9.48 -6.66
CA PHE A 132 -15.88 8.88 -5.42
C PHE A 132 -16.56 9.91 -4.50
N ARG A 133 -16.06 11.15 -4.48
CA ARG A 133 -16.70 12.24 -3.73
C ARG A 133 -18.11 12.56 -4.24
N HIS A 134 -18.30 12.65 -5.55
CA HIS A 134 -19.57 13.12 -6.13
C HIS A 134 -20.58 11.99 -6.39
N TYR A 135 -20.13 10.81 -6.84
CA TYR A 135 -21.03 9.71 -7.18
C TYR A 135 -21.30 8.76 -6.01
N ILE A 136 -20.29 8.51 -5.17
CA ILE A 136 -20.33 7.50 -4.09
C ILE A 136 -20.38 8.17 -2.71
N GLU A 137 -20.15 9.48 -2.64
CA GLU A 137 -20.15 10.29 -1.41
C GLU A 137 -19.11 9.79 -0.38
N VAL A 138 -17.96 9.31 -0.86
CA VAL A 138 -16.86 8.83 0.00
C VAL A 138 -15.54 9.52 -0.36
N GLU A 139 -14.75 9.88 0.65
CA GLU A 139 -13.41 10.39 0.46
C GLU A 139 -12.42 9.23 0.29
N VAL A 140 -11.85 9.07 -0.91
CA VAL A 140 -10.86 8.01 -1.19
C VAL A 140 -9.42 8.42 -0.88
N ARG A 141 -9.20 9.67 -0.48
CA ARG A 141 -7.86 10.16 -0.12
C ARG A 141 -7.90 10.98 1.17
N PRO A 142 -8.35 10.37 2.29
CA PRO A 142 -8.29 11.00 3.60
C PRO A 142 -6.83 11.20 4.05
N GLU A 143 -6.63 11.92 5.14
CA GLU A 143 -5.30 12.32 5.65
C GLU A 143 -4.34 11.13 5.79
N LYS A 144 -4.78 10.03 6.40
CA LYS A 144 -3.95 8.82 6.55
C LYS A 144 -3.51 8.24 5.21
N ILE A 145 -4.41 8.14 4.23
CA ILE A 145 -4.05 7.66 2.88
C ILE A 145 -3.11 8.62 2.16
N ARG A 146 -3.25 9.94 2.36
CA ARG A 146 -2.27 10.92 1.83
C ARG A 146 -0.88 10.67 2.42
N ALA A 147 -0.79 10.38 3.71
CA ALA A 147 0.48 10.05 4.36
C ALA A 147 1.08 8.75 3.79
N VAL A 148 0.27 7.70 3.58
CA VAL A 148 0.73 6.46 2.93
C VAL A 148 1.26 6.71 1.52
N LEU A 149 0.52 7.44 0.69
CA LEU A 149 0.95 7.76 -0.69
C LEU A 149 2.21 8.64 -0.72
N TRP A 150 2.36 9.55 0.25
CA TRP A 150 3.59 10.32 0.42
C TRP A 150 4.76 9.41 0.78
N ILE A 151 4.58 8.47 1.73
CA ILE A 151 5.60 7.49 2.12
C ILE A 151 6.01 6.66 0.90
N ARG A 152 5.05 6.09 0.16
CA ARG A 152 5.30 5.36 -1.11
C ARG A 152 6.24 6.16 -2.02
N ASN A 153 5.88 7.42 -2.31
CA ASN A 153 6.66 8.27 -3.21
C ASN A 153 8.09 8.54 -2.69
N LYS A 154 8.26 8.72 -1.38
CA LYS A 154 9.58 8.94 -0.78
C LYS A 154 10.43 7.67 -0.81
N LEU A 155 9.85 6.53 -0.47
CA LEU A 155 10.54 5.24 -0.50
C LEU A 155 11.01 4.86 -1.91
N THR A 156 10.22 5.15 -2.96
CA THR A 156 10.53 4.75 -4.33
C THR A 156 11.46 5.71 -5.09
N HIS A 157 11.40 7.02 -4.81
CA HIS A 157 12.05 8.02 -5.67
C HIS A 157 13.05 8.93 -4.96
N LEU A 158 12.99 9.08 -3.64
CA LEU A 158 13.63 10.20 -2.94
C LEU A 158 14.43 9.77 -1.71
N ARG A 159 15.10 8.61 -1.79
CA ARG A 159 15.91 8.03 -0.71
C ARG A 159 16.92 9.02 -0.12
N ASP A 160 17.58 9.82 -0.96
CA ASP A 160 18.57 10.79 -0.48
C ASP A 160 17.95 11.96 0.27
N GLN A 161 16.70 12.34 -0.02
CA GLN A 161 16.03 13.41 0.71
C GLN A 161 15.71 13.01 2.14
N LEU A 162 15.37 11.73 2.35
CA LEU A 162 15.12 11.17 3.66
C LEU A 162 16.36 11.15 4.55
N ARG A 163 17.57 11.29 3.99
CA ARG A 163 18.82 11.39 4.77
C ARG A 163 19.01 12.77 5.39
N THR A 164 18.31 13.79 4.91
CA THR A 164 18.36 15.16 5.46
C THR A 164 17.52 15.30 6.72
N ASP A 165 17.89 16.20 7.64
CA ASP A 165 17.11 16.43 8.87
C ASP A 165 15.67 16.88 8.58
N ALA A 166 15.48 17.71 7.54
CA ALA A 166 14.16 18.13 7.09
C ALA A 166 13.33 16.94 6.57
N GLY A 167 13.94 16.07 5.76
CA GLY A 167 13.28 14.87 5.25
C GLY A 167 12.92 13.87 6.35
N LYS A 168 13.78 13.69 7.35
CA LYS A 168 13.49 12.88 8.54
C LYS A 168 12.31 13.44 9.33
N ALA A 169 12.29 14.75 9.57
CA ALA A 169 11.18 15.40 10.28
C ALA A 169 9.85 15.30 9.52
N GLU A 170 9.86 15.46 8.18
CA GLU A 170 8.67 15.28 7.35
C GLU A 170 8.18 13.82 7.40
N PHE A 171 9.11 12.86 7.34
CA PHE A 171 8.79 11.43 7.46
C PHE A 171 8.19 11.09 8.82
N GLU A 172 8.78 11.55 9.92
CA GLU A 172 8.28 11.39 11.29
C GLU A 172 6.85 11.96 11.44
N ALA A 173 6.58 13.12 10.84
CA ALA A 173 5.25 13.73 10.86
C ALA A 173 4.21 12.84 10.16
N HIS A 174 4.54 12.27 9.00
CA HIS A 174 3.66 11.34 8.31
C HIS A 174 3.46 10.03 9.09
N MET A 175 4.52 9.49 9.71
CA MET A 175 4.41 8.33 10.60
C MET A 175 3.49 8.61 11.80
N THR A 176 3.57 9.81 12.37
CA THR A 176 2.68 10.26 13.44
C THR A 176 1.23 10.36 12.97
N THR A 177 0.97 10.90 11.78
CA THR A 177 -0.38 10.93 11.18
C THR A 177 -1.00 9.54 11.03
N LEU A 178 -0.17 8.53 10.73
CA LEU A 178 -0.65 7.16 10.58
C LEU A 178 -1.00 6.51 11.92
N ASP A 179 -0.39 6.95 13.02
CA ASP A 179 -0.52 6.37 14.37
C ASP A 179 -0.10 4.88 14.40
N ILE A 180 1.02 4.59 13.75
CA ILE A 180 1.56 3.21 13.59
C ILE A 180 2.84 2.98 14.42
N SER A 181 3.25 3.98 15.17
CA SER A 181 4.35 3.90 16.13
C SER A 181 3.81 3.41 17.46
N GLY A 182 4.40 2.34 17.99
CA GLY A 182 3.97 1.76 19.26
C GLY A 182 4.50 0.34 19.41
N PRO A 183 4.48 -0.21 20.64
CA PRO A 183 4.92 -1.58 20.87
C PRO A 183 4.09 -2.57 20.03
N PRO A 184 4.66 -3.73 19.66
CA PRO A 184 3.91 -4.79 19.01
C PRO A 184 2.80 -5.31 19.94
N THR A 185 1.65 -5.60 19.36
CA THR A 185 0.59 -6.40 19.98
C THR A 185 1.02 -7.87 20.08
N PRO A 186 0.30 -8.71 20.86
CA PRO A 186 0.61 -10.14 20.94
C PRO A 186 0.63 -10.82 19.57
N ASP A 187 -0.39 -10.59 18.74
CA ASP A 187 -0.49 -11.16 17.39
C ASP A 187 0.67 -10.70 16.50
N GLU A 188 1.05 -9.42 16.56
CA GLU A 188 2.20 -8.88 15.83
C GLU A 188 3.53 -9.48 16.31
N THR A 189 3.63 -9.81 17.60
CA THR A 189 4.83 -10.48 18.16
C THR A 189 4.97 -11.89 17.61
N GLU A 190 3.88 -12.63 17.44
CA GLU A 190 3.88 -13.98 16.84
C GLU A 190 4.31 -13.98 15.37
N LEU A 191 4.19 -12.83 14.68
CA LEU A 191 4.69 -12.68 13.32
C LEU A 191 6.22 -12.64 13.23
N GLY A 192 6.93 -12.45 14.35
CA GLY A 192 8.40 -12.46 14.37
C GLY A 192 9.02 -11.45 13.40
N LEU A 193 8.40 -10.28 13.25
CA LEU A 193 8.92 -9.20 12.43
C LEU A 193 10.17 -8.61 13.08
N ILE A 194 11.18 -8.29 12.26
CA ILE A 194 12.48 -7.88 12.78
C ILE A 194 12.41 -6.40 13.16
N GLU A 195 12.73 -6.09 14.41
CA GLU A 195 12.78 -4.69 14.87
C GLU A 195 14.14 -4.33 15.47
N HIS A 196 14.86 -5.27 16.08
CA HIS A 196 16.13 -5.00 16.77
C HIS A 196 17.09 -6.20 16.70
N ARG A 197 18.14 -6.09 15.88
CA ARG A 197 19.25 -7.05 15.79
C ARG A 197 20.58 -6.30 15.87
N ALA A 198 21.63 -6.95 16.34
CA ALA A 198 22.96 -6.33 16.51
C ALA A 198 23.52 -5.75 15.19
N TYR A 199 23.14 -6.34 14.06
CA TYR A 199 23.55 -5.95 12.71
C TYR A 199 22.56 -5.02 11.99
N ILE A 200 21.47 -4.62 12.64
CA ILE A 200 20.52 -3.66 12.07
C ILE A 200 20.80 -2.28 12.67
N ASP A 201 21.29 -1.37 11.83
CA ASP A 201 21.43 0.03 12.20
C ASP A 201 20.07 0.64 12.55
N SER A 202 20.04 1.37 13.67
CA SER A 202 18.98 2.28 14.10
C SER A 202 18.52 3.28 13.02
N ALA A 203 19.30 3.49 11.95
CA ALA A 203 18.95 4.34 10.83
C ALA A 203 17.82 3.82 9.92
N MET A 204 17.29 2.60 10.15
CA MET A 204 16.15 2.09 9.39
C MET A 204 14.89 2.92 9.68
N GLN A 205 14.44 3.71 8.71
CA GLN A 205 13.34 4.67 8.95
C GLN A 205 11.96 4.01 9.01
N LEU A 206 11.79 2.83 8.41
CA LEU A 206 10.53 2.08 8.48
C LEU A 206 10.81 0.62 8.87
N THR A 207 10.28 0.19 10.01
CA THR A 207 10.35 -1.22 10.44
C THR A 207 9.40 -2.09 9.63
N GLN A 208 9.62 -3.41 9.63
CA GLN A 208 8.73 -4.35 8.95
C GLN A 208 7.36 -4.39 9.62
N LEU A 209 7.32 -4.19 10.94
CA LEU A 209 6.06 -4.00 11.67
C LEU A 209 5.34 -2.73 11.25
N GLN A 210 6.04 -1.59 11.19
CA GLN A 210 5.45 -0.35 10.71
C GLN A 210 4.97 -0.48 9.26
N THR A 211 5.69 -1.23 8.42
CA THR A 211 5.27 -1.57 7.07
C THR A 211 3.94 -2.33 7.11
N LEU A 212 3.83 -3.40 7.91
CA LEU A 212 2.58 -4.15 8.08
C LEU A 212 1.41 -3.25 8.50
N ARG A 213 1.64 -2.34 9.44
CA ARG A 213 0.63 -1.38 9.92
C ARG A 213 0.22 -0.37 8.84
N VAL A 214 1.11 0.01 7.93
CA VAL A 214 0.73 0.79 6.72
C VAL A 214 -0.28 0.01 5.87
N LEU A 215 -0.10 -1.31 5.73
CA LEU A 215 -1.05 -2.15 5.00
C LEU A 215 -2.40 -2.20 5.72
N ASP A 216 -2.42 -2.23 7.06
CA ASP A 216 -3.65 -2.14 7.85
C ASP A 216 -4.41 -0.84 7.59
N VAL A 217 -3.71 0.30 7.53
CA VAL A 217 -4.32 1.60 7.20
C VAL A 217 -5.00 1.58 5.82
N ILE A 218 -4.34 0.98 4.81
CA ILE A 218 -4.93 0.83 3.46
C ILE A 218 -6.15 -0.08 3.52
N ARG A 219 -6.03 -1.24 4.19
CA ARG A 219 -7.09 -2.25 4.30
C ARG A 219 -8.35 -1.72 4.97
N ASP A 220 -8.19 -1.04 6.10
CA ASP A 220 -9.32 -0.44 6.84
C ASP A 220 -10.06 0.57 5.97
N HIS A 221 -9.31 1.41 5.26
CA HIS A 221 -9.89 2.42 4.38
C HIS A 221 -10.60 1.81 3.15
N ILE A 222 -10.03 0.75 2.58
CA ILE A 222 -10.69 -0.04 1.53
C ILE A 222 -12.04 -0.58 2.02
N GLY A 223 -12.12 -1.07 3.25
CA GLY A 223 -13.38 -1.49 3.86
C GLY A 223 -14.44 -0.39 3.88
N VAL A 224 -14.04 0.85 4.20
CA VAL A 224 -14.93 2.02 4.17
C VAL A 224 -15.43 2.33 2.76
N VAL A 225 -14.52 2.33 1.78
CA VAL A 225 -14.88 2.60 0.37
C VAL A 225 -15.79 1.51 -0.20
N ALA A 226 -15.48 0.24 0.08
CA ALA A 226 -16.31 -0.89 -0.32
C ALA A 226 -17.72 -0.78 0.28
N LEU A 227 -17.83 -0.50 1.58
CA LEU A 227 -19.12 -0.32 2.27
C LEU A 227 -19.96 0.80 1.66
N ALA A 228 -19.34 1.93 1.31
CA ALA A 228 -20.02 3.01 0.62
C ALA A 228 -20.54 2.55 -0.75
N ALA A 229 -19.69 1.91 -1.57
CA ALA A 229 -20.05 1.42 -2.89
C ALA A 229 -21.14 0.33 -2.87
N PHE A 230 -21.13 -0.56 -1.87
CA PHE A 230 -22.14 -1.60 -1.68
C PHE A 230 -23.56 -1.05 -1.61
N SER A 231 -23.75 0.10 -0.98
CA SER A 231 -25.07 0.73 -0.87
C SER A 231 -25.64 1.08 -2.25
N PHE A 232 -24.79 1.41 -3.22
CA PHE A 232 -25.16 1.67 -4.61
C PHE A 232 -25.37 0.36 -5.39
N ASP A 233 -24.55 -0.66 -5.15
CA ASP A 233 -24.69 -1.99 -5.78
C ASP A 233 -25.97 -2.73 -5.37
N TYR A 234 -26.48 -2.49 -4.16
CA TYR A 234 -27.78 -3.04 -3.76
C TYR A 234 -28.96 -2.09 -4.01
N GLY A 235 -28.72 -0.95 -4.68
CA GLY A 235 -29.76 0.03 -5.02
C GLY A 235 -30.39 0.69 -3.78
N ARG A 236 -29.70 0.63 -2.63
CA ARG A 236 -30.13 1.24 -1.36
C ARG A 236 -29.76 2.72 -1.29
N SER A 237 -28.83 3.15 -2.15
CA SER A 237 -28.45 4.55 -2.33
C SER A 237 -28.46 4.92 -3.82
N THR A 238 -28.76 6.18 -4.10
CA THR A 238 -28.63 6.81 -5.42
C THR A 238 -28.28 8.28 -5.21
N THR A 239 -27.33 8.79 -5.98
CA THR A 239 -27.03 10.23 -6.02
C THR A 239 -27.78 10.90 -7.16
N GLU A 240 -27.87 12.23 -7.14
CA GLU A 240 -28.36 13.00 -8.30
C GLU A 240 -27.56 12.67 -9.57
N TYR A 241 -26.25 12.43 -9.41
CA TYR A 241 -25.33 12.09 -10.50
C TYR A 241 -25.61 10.70 -11.08
N LEU A 242 -25.76 9.67 -10.25
CA LEU A 242 -26.13 8.32 -10.73
C LEU A 242 -27.53 8.30 -11.36
N THR A 243 -28.46 9.08 -10.81
CA THR A 243 -29.80 9.25 -11.37
C THR A 243 -29.74 9.91 -12.76
N ALA A 244 -28.91 10.95 -12.90
CA ALA A 244 -28.67 11.60 -14.18
C ALA A 244 -28.02 10.66 -15.20
N LEU A 245 -27.03 9.84 -14.79
CA LEU A 245 -26.43 8.82 -15.66
C LEU A 245 -27.48 7.83 -16.16
N ARG A 246 -28.30 7.27 -15.25
CA ARG A 246 -29.36 6.33 -15.61
C ARG A 246 -30.35 6.94 -16.60
N ASN A 247 -30.64 8.23 -16.47
CA ASN A 247 -31.54 8.97 -17.36
C ASN A 247 -30.84 9.49 -18.63
N ARG A 248 -29.58 9.13 -18.88
CA ARG A 248 -28.74 9.66 -19.97
C ARG A 248 -28.74 11.19 -20.04
N SER A 249 -28.91 11.83 -18.88
CA SER A 249 -28.93 13.28 -18.77
C SER A 249 -27.49 13.81 -18.70
N PRO A 250 -27.19 14.96 -19.31
CA PRO A 250 -25.85 15.54 -19.26
C PRO A 250 -25.50 15.89 -17.82
N ILE A 251 -24.41 15.32 -17.33
CA ILE A 251 -23.88 15.63 -16.01
C ILE A 251 -22.84 16.73 -16.14
N ARG A 252 -23.00 17.78 -15.32
CA ARG A 252 -21.94 18.76 -15.05
C ARG A 252 -21.51 18.60 -13.61
N ILE A 253 -20.40 17.91 -13.40
CA ILE A 253 -19.73 17.93 -12.11
C ILE A 253 -18.83 19.18 -12.11
N PRO A 254 -18.98 20.10 -11.14
CA PRO A 254 -18.05 21.22 -10.98
C PRO A 254 -16.60 20.71 -10.94
N ASP A 255 -15.70 21.38 -11.65
CA ASP A 255 -14.27 21.07 -11.69
C ASP A 255 -13.88 19.69 -12.26
N PHE A 256 -14.84 18.91 -12.79
CA PHE A 256 -14.56 17.64 -13.45
C PHE A 256 -14.24 17.87 -14.92
N PRO A 257 -13.07 17.41 -15.41
CA PRO A 257 -12.70 17.61 -16.80
C PRO A 257 -13.75 16.97 -17.73
N SER A 258 -14.30 17.81 -18.59
CA SER A 258 -15.41 17.57 -19.54
C SER A 258 -15.55 16.12 -20.01
N GLN A 259 -16.69 15.48 -19.73
CA GLN A 259 -17.38 14.36 -20.44
C GLN A 259 -16.56 13.18 -21.04
N LYS A 260 -15.24 13.12 -20.88
CA LYS A 260 -14.35 12.15 -21.52
C LYS A 260 -14.07 10.92 -20.66
N LEU A 261 -14.40 10.96 -19.36
CA LEU A 261 -14.09 9.87 -18.44
C LEU A 261 -15.17 8.78 -18.42
N ILE A 262 -16.41 9.12 -18.73
CA ILE A 262 -17.55 8.20 -18.64
C ILE A 262 -18.17 8.07 -20.03
N THR A 263 -18.26 6.85 -20.53
CA THR A 263 -18.96 6.53 -21.78
C THR A 263 -20.22 5.74 -21.48
N PHE A 264 -21.31 6.02 -22.21
CA PHE A 264 -22.50 5.17 -22.15
C PHE A 264 -22.23 3.84 -22.85
N VAL A 265 -22.75 2.76 -22.29
CA VAL A 265 -22.74 1.44 -22.92
C VAL A 265 -23.91 1.40 -23.90
N ASP A 266 -23.62 1.18 -25.19
CA ASP A 266 -24.67 1.01 -26.19
C ASP A 266 -25.50 -0.24 -25.83
N PRO A 267 -26.84 -0.12 -25.80
CA PRO A 267 -27.69 -1.28 -25.57
C PRO A 267 -27.61 -2.18 -26.81
N SER A 268 -26.93 -3.31 -26.67
CA SER A 268 -26.95 -4.41 -27.66
C SER A 268 -28.15 -5.33 -27.45
#